data_AF-A0A368FC54-F1
#
_entry.id   AF-A0A368FC54-F1
#
_cell.length_a   1.000
_cell.length_b   1.000
_cell.length_c   1.000
_cell.angle_alpha   90.00
_cell.angle_beta   90.00
_cell.angle_gamma   90.00
#
_symmetry.space_group_name_H-M   'P 1'
#
loop_
_entity.id
_entity.type
_entity.pdbx_description
1 polymer ?
#
loop_
_entity_poly.entity_id
_entity_poly.type
_entity_poly.pdbx_seq_one_letter_code
_entity_poly.pdbx_strand_id
1 'polypeptide(L)'
;MNELMYVKPLEDAALNYVKNCDKTAPENDSPVGESFWRGESGSYQLSHVEAMEQAMKKWWGPFEFTGLGNMLEYTTETQSGPLKYFANIVHDKTKQIGCAARTCQKQGVTLVDCRYNTTVAVGDPIYEVGKMPCKCPAVGESFWRGESGSYQLSHVEAMEQAMKKWWGPFESTGLGDMLEYTAETQSGPLKYFANIVHDKTKLIGCAAKTCQKQGVTLVDCRYNTTVAVGDPIYEVGKMPCKCPAGTTCSKLGGLCEATP
;
A
#
# COMPACT_ATOMS: atom_id res chain seq x y z
N MET A 1 6.12 -7.81 -0.69
CA MET A 1 7.00 -6.63 -0.77
C MET A 1 7.53 -6.34 0.62
N ASN A 2 8.85 -6.32 0.77
CA ASN A 2 9.49 -6.06 2.06
C ASN A 2 9.81 -4.57 2.21
N GLU A 3 9.81 -4.08 3.43
CA GLU A 3 10.41 -2.79 3.76
C GLU A 3 11.94 -2.89 3.64
N LEU A 4 12.57 -1.92 2.97
CA LEU A 4 14.01 -1.90 2.79
C LEU A 4 14.70 -1.32 4.03
N MET A 5 15.61 -2.08 4.61
CA MET A 5 16.48 -1.59 5.67
C MET A 5 17.76 -1.03 5.08
N TYR A 6 18.15 0.16 5.51
CA TYR A 6 19.43 0.74 5.10
C TYR A 6 20.58 0.06 5.84
N VAL A 7 21.60 -0.44 5.13
CA VAL A 7 22.74 -1.15 5.73
C VAL A 7 24.09 -0.62 5.25
N LYS A 8 24.99 -0.41 6.20
CA LYS A 8 26.33 0.14 5.95
C LYS A 8 27.19 -0.68 4.96
N PRO A 9 27.20 -2.03 4.97
CA PRO A 9 28.01 -2.78 4.02
C PRO A 9 27.65 -2.51 2.55
N LEU A 10 26.37 -2.28 2.25
CA LEU A 10 25.92 -1.94 0.89
C LEU A 10 26.25 -0.47 0.54
N GLU A 11 26.18 0.45 1.51
CA GLU A 11 26.66 1.84 1.36
C GLU A 11 28.16 1.89 1.05
N ASP A 12 28.97 1.14 1.80
CA ASP A 12 30.42 1.09 1.61
C ASP A 12 30.78 0.47 0.24
N ALA A 13 30.04 -0.55 -0.21
CA ALA A 13 30.18 -1.11 -1.55
C ALA A 13 29.84 -0.07 -2.63
N ALA A 14 28.73 0.64 -2.48
CA ALA A 14 28.32 1.69 -3.41
C ALA A 14 29.35 2.82 -3.49
N LEU A 15 29.82 3.29 -2.33
CA LEU A 15 30.84 4.33 -2.23
C LEU A 15 32.13 3.89 -2.90
N ASN A 16 32.55 2.64 -2.69
CA ASN A 16 33.74 2.08 -3.32
C ASN A 16 33.64 2.02 -4.84
N TYR A 17 32.44 1.83 -5.39
CA TYR A 17 32.23 1.81 -6.82
C TYR A 17 32.39 3.21 -7.44
N VAL A 18 31.78 4.23 -6.83
CA VAL A 18 31.78 5.60 -7.37
C VAL A 18 32.99 6.45 -6.97
N LYS A 19 33.81 6.02 -5.99
CA LYS A 19 34.87 6.84 -5.36
C LYS A 19 35.83 7.52 -6.33
N ASN A 20 36.18 6.85 -7.43
CA ASN A 20 37.21 7.29 -8.36
C ASN A 20 36.68 8.11 -9.53
N CYS A 21 35.36 8.30 -9.64
CA CYS A 21 34.72 9.03 -10.73
C CYS A 21 34.96 8.44 -12.13
N ASP A 22 35.52 7.24 -12.26
CA ASP A 22 35.82 6.58 -13.53
C ASP A 22 34.61 5.84 -14.11
N LYS A 23 33.56 5.61 -13.31
CA LYS A 23 32.39 4.83 -13.70
C LYS A 23 31.42 5.61 -14.58
N THR A 24 31.00 4.97 -15.67
CA THR A 24 30.04 5.50 -16.64
C THR A 24 28.75 4.67 -16.74
N ALA A 25 28.74 3.48 -16.15
CA ALA A 25 27.65 2.51 -16.21
C ALA A 25 27.61 1.67 -14.91
N PRO A 26 26.52 0.91 -14.68
CA PRO A 26 26.48 -0.11 -13.62
C PRO A 26 27.61 -1.15 -13.77
N GLU A 27 27.92 -1.81 -12.68
CA GLU A 27 28.78 -2.98 -12.59
C GLU A 27 28.08 -4.21 -13.18
N ASN A 28 28.70 -4.84 -14.18
CA ASN A 28 28.11 -6.00 -14.86
C ASN A 28 28.33 -7.34 -14.13
N ASP A 29 29.01 -7.36 -12.98
CA ASP A 29 29.58 -8.59 -12.38
C ASP A 29 29.29 -8.74 -10.87
N SER A 30 28.23 -8.10 -10.38
CA SER A 30 27.95 -7.99 -8.95
C SER A 30 26.95 -9.07 -8.45
N PRO A 31 27.22 -9.78 -7.34
CA PRO A 31 26.26 -10.69 -6.71
C PRO A 31 25.09 -9.95 -6.02
N VAL A 32 25.10 -8.61 -6.02
CA VAL A 32 24.07 -7.73 -5.46
C VAL A 32 23.46 -6.87 -6.56
N GLY A 33 22.15 -6.60 -6.48
CA GLY A 33 21.46 -5.73 -7.42
C GLY A 33 22.01 -4.30 -7.37
N GLU A 34 21.96 -3.58 -8.49
CA GLU A 34 22.53 -2.24 -8.61
C GLU A 34 21.62 -1.28 -9.40
N SER A 35 21.45 -0.08 -8.86
CA SER A 35 20.91 1.06 -9.60
C SER A 35 21.94 2.17 -9.63
N PHE A 36 22.42 2.48 -10.84
CA PHE A 36 23.45 3.48 -11.07
C PHE A 36 22.87 4.68 -11.82
N TRP A 37 23.29 5.87 -11.41
CA TRP A 37 22.96 7.12 -12.06
C TRP A 37 24.23 7.96 -12.23
N ARG A 38 24.47 8.37 -13.48
CA ARG A 38 25.42 9.43 -13.82
C ARG A 38 24.63 10.66 -14.21
N GLY A 39 24.82 11.74 -13.46
CA GLY A 39 24.21 13.01 -13.76
C GLY A 39 24.74 13.64 -15.03
N GLU A 40 23.94 14.54 -15.60
CA GLU A 40 24.33 15.33 -16.76
C GLU A 40 25.41 16.36 -16.40
N SER A 41 26.01 16.99 -17.41
CA SER A 41 26.96 18.08 -17.20
C SER A 41 26.31 19.20 -16.37
N GLY A 42 26.99 19.63 -15.30
CA GLY A 42 26.44 20.57 -14.33
C GLY A 42 25.91 19.92 -13.05
N SER A 43 25.66 18.60 -13.05
CA SER A 43 25.15 17.90 -11.86
C SER A 43 26.09 17.90 -10.66
N TYR A 44 27.37 18.26 -10.84
CA TYR A 44 28.32 18.48 -9.75
C TYR A 44 27.95 19.63 -8.81
N GLN A 45 27.05 20.51 -9.23
CA GLN A 45 26.50 21.60 -8.42
C GLN A 45 25.34 21.16 -7.54
N LEU A 46 24.76 19.98 -7.80
CA LEU A 46 23.69 19.41 -6.97
C LEU A 46 24.28 18.96 -5.63
N SER A 47 23.53 19.16 -4.56
CA SER A 47 23.74 18.41 -3.33
C SER A 47 23.56 16.91 -3.58
N HIS A 48 24.15 16.09 -2.72
CA HIS A 48 23.94 14.63 -2.79
C HIS A 48 22.47 14.23 -2.66
N VAL A 49 21.66 15.01 -1.93
CA VAL A 49 20.22 14.78 -1.79
C VAL A 49 19.52 15.05 -3.12
N GLU A 50 19.76 16.20 -3.75
CA GLU A 50 19.17 16.52 -5.06
C GLU A 50 19.63 15.53 -6.15
N ALA A 51 20.90 15.12 -6.13
CA ALA A 51 21.40 14.10 -7.03
C ALA A 51 20.68 12.75 -6.82
N MET A 52 20.43 12.37 -5.57
CA MET A 52 19.66 11.16 -5.23
C MET A 52 18.20 11.28 -5.68
N GLU A 53 17.56 12.44 -5.52
CA GLU A 53 16.21 12.68 -6.04
C GLU A 53 16.14 12.53 -7.57
N GLN A 54 17.13 13.07 -8.29
CA GLN A 54 17.23 12.92 -9.75
C GLN A 54 17.49 11.46 -10.16
N ALA A 55 18.32 10.74 -9.40
CA ALA A 55 18.57 9.32 -9.60
C ALA A 55 17.28 8.50 -9.43
N MET A 56 16.53 8.73 -8.34
CA MET A 56 15.25 8.08 -8.08
C MET A 56 14.21 8.40 -9.16
N LYS A 57 14.11 9.65 -9.61
CA LYS A 57 13.24 10.03 -10.73
C LYS A 57 13.59 9.27 -12.01
N LYS A 58 14.89 9.08 -12.31
CA LYS A 58 15.33 8.31 -13.48
C LYS A 58 15.03 6.82 -13.33
N TRP A 59 15.24 6.24 -12.15
CA TRP A 59 15.04 4.82 -11.92
C TRP A 59 13.56 4.43 -11.83
N TRP A 60 12.72 5.31 -11.27
CA TRP A 60 11.29 5.10 -11.09
C TRP A 60 10.44 5.61 -12.27
N GLY A 61 10.82 6.73 -12.88
CA GLY A 61 10.04 7.42 -13.90
C GLY A 61 9.53 6.56 -15.07
N PRO A 62 10.32 5.61 -15.61
CA PRO A 62 9.82 4.72 -16.67
C PRO A 62 8.52 4.01 -16.30
N PHE A 63 8.38 3.57 -15.05
CA PHE A 63 7.15 2.93 -14.56
C PHE A 63 5.95 3.88 -14.58
N GLU A 64 6.12 5.16 -14.25
CA GLU A 64 5.01 6.13 -14.24
C GLU A 64 4.41 6.36 -15.63
N PHE A 65 5.23 6.26 -16.68
CA PHE A 65 4.80 6.45 -18.07
C PHE A 65 4.27 5.18 -18.72
N THR A 66 4.89 4.02 -18.50
CA THR A 66 4.49 2.77 -19.14
C THR A 66 3.42 2.02 -18.36
N GLY A 67 3.33 2.24 -17.05
CA GLY A 67 2.68 1.32 -16.12
C GLY A 67 3.42 -0.03 -16.07
N LEU A 68 2.98 -0.91 -15.16
CA LEU A 68 3.46 -2.29 -15.09
C LEU A 68 2.79 -3.19 -16.13
N GLY A 69 1.59 -2.87 -16.61
CA GLY A 69 0.83 -3.77 -17.47
C GLY A 69 0.66 -5.16 -16.84
N ASN A 70 1.04 -6.21 -17.58
CA ASN A 70 1.15 -7.59 -17.09
C ASN A 70 2.60 -7.99 -16.76
N MET A 71 3.52 -7.02 -16.61
CA MET A 71 4.94 -7.27 -16.36
C MET A 71 5.15 -7.73 -14.93
N LEU A 72 5.04 -9.03 -14.73
CA LEU A 72 5.29 -9.71 -13.46
C LEU A 72 6.65 -10.38 -13.44
N GLU A 73 7.19 -10.72 -14.61
CA GLU A 73 8.51 -11.32 -14.79
C GLU A 73 9.55 -10.31 -15.26
N TYR A 74 10.78 -10.51 -14.81
CA TYR A 74 11.95 -9.79 -15.28
C TYR A 74 12.42 -10.38 -16.60
N THR A 75 12.20 -9.68 -17.70
CA THR A 75 12.51 -10.17 -19.04
C THR A 75 13.85 -9.62 -19.56
N THR A 76 14.35 -10.18 -20.66
CA THR A 76 15.49 -9.60 -21.39
C THR A 76 15.20 -8.16 -21.87
N GLU A 77 13.94 -7.85 -22.17
CA GLU A 77 13.49 -6.49 -22.49
C GLU A 77 13.57 -5.58 -21.27
N THR A 78 13.15 -6.07 -20.09
CA THR A 78 13.29 -5.33 -18.83
C THR A 78 14.77 -5.07 -18.50
N GLN A 79 15.62 -6.07 -18.65
CA GLN A 79 17.06 -6.01 -18.37
C GLN A 79 17.80 -5.02 -19.28
N SER A 80 17.48 -5.03 -20.58
CA SER A 80 18.09 -4.13 -21.58
C SER A 80 17.41 -2.75 -21.64
N GLY A 81 16.19 -2.64 -21.10
CA GLY A 81 15.33 -1.47 -21.19
C GLY A 81 15.41 -0.52 -19.99
N PRO A 82 14.51 0.48 -19.97
CA PRO A 82 14.51 1.53 -18.96
C PRO A 82 14.01 1.05 -17.58
N LEU A 83 13.32 -0.09 -17.50
CA LEU A 83 12.74 -0.63 -16.27
C LEU A 83 13.71 -1.47 -15.42
N LYS A 84 14.95 -1.71 -15.88
CA LYS A 84 15.93 -2.52 -15.13
C LYS A 84 16.20 -2.01 -13.71
N TYR A 85 16.26 -0.69 -13.53
CA TYR A 85 16.51 -0.08 -12.22
C TYR A 85 15.27 -0.13 -11.32
N PHE A 86 14.09 0.06 -11.93
CA PHE A 86 12.82 -0.08 -11.25
C PHE A 86 12.69 -1.49 -10.65
N ALA A 87 13.01 -2.54 -11.43
CA ALA A 87 12.94 -3.93 -10.96
C ALA A 87 13.77 -4.18 -9.69
N ASN A 88 14.98 -3.61 -9.59
CA ASN A 88 15.81 -3.74 -8.38
C ASN A 88 15.15 -3.09 -7.14
N ILE A 89 14.46 -1.97 -7.33
CA ILE A 89 13.78 -1.24 -6.25
C ILE A 89 12.55 -2.00 -5.75
N VAL A 90 11.74 -2.54 -6.66
CA VAL A 90 10.45 -3.17 -6.30
C VAL A 90 10.52 -4.69 -6.13
N HIS A 91 11.69 -5.29 -6.29
CA HIS A 91 11.83 -6.74 -6.18
C HIS A 91 11.45 -7.23 -4.79
N ASP A 92 10.51 -8.16 -4.70
CA ASP A 92 9.87 -8.51 -3.43
C ASP A 92 10.78 -9.24 -2.45
N LYS A 93 11.83 -9.91 -2.92
CA LYS A 93 12.85 -10.56 -2.08
C LYS A 93 13.92 -9.59 -1.59
N THR A 94 14.00 -8.37 -2.12
CA THR A 94 14.93 -7.34 -1.66
C THR A 94 14.55 -6.89 -0.25
N LYS A 95 15.52 -6.83 0.67
CA LYS A 95 15.30 -6.44 2.09
C LYS A 95 16.23 -5.36 2.56
N GLN A 96 17.33 -5.13 1.85
CA GLN A 96 18.37 -4.21 2.28
C GLN A 96 18.84 -3.38 1.11
N ILE A 97 19.14 -2.12 1.41
CA ILE A 97 19.67 -1.14 0.47
C ILE A 97 20.85 -0.41 1.11
N GLY A 98 21.81 0.02 0.31
CA GLY A 98 22.80 1.01 0.70
C GLY A 98 23.20 1.83 -0.53
N CYS A 99 23.33 3.14 -0.36
CA CYS A 99 23.53 4.06 -1.48
C CYS A 99 24.63 5.07 -1.20
N ALA A 100 25.38 5.46 -2.22
CA ALA A 100 26.39 6.49 -2.12
C ALA A 100 26.30 7.47 -3.28
N ALA A 101 26.63 8.74 -3.00
CA ALA A 101 26.78 9.78 -4.00
C ALA A 101 28.22 10.32 -4.00
N ARG A 102 28.73 10.62 -5.20
CA ARG A 102 30.07 11.19 -5.39
C ARG A 102 30.04 12.33 -6.39
N THR A 103 30.30 13.53 -5.91
CA THR A 103 30.57 14.70 -6.78
C THR A 103 31.93 14.59 -7.45
N CYS A 104 31.95 14.68 -8.78
CA CYS A 104 33.12 14.56 -9.63
C CYS A 104 33.38 15.89 -10.34
N GLN A 105 33.88 16.89 -9.60
CA GLN A 105 34.02 18.28 -10.07
C GLN A 105 34.79 18.41 -11.39
N LYS A 106 35.92 17.71 -11.56
CA LYS A 106 36.73 17.76 -12.79
C LYS A 106 35.97 17.28 -14.03
N GLN A 107 34.97 16.42 -13.84
CA GLN A 107 34.15 15.88 -14.91
C GLN A 107 32.82 16.62 -15.05
N GLY A 108 32.53 17.57 -14.15
CA GLY A 108 31.29 18.33 -14.15
C GLY A 108 30.05 17.49 -13.84
N VAL A 109 30.18 16.34 -13.18
CA VAL A 109 29.04 15.45 -12.88
C VAL A 109 28.98 15.00 -11.42
N THR A 110 27.84 14.46 -11.00
CA THR A 110 27.67 13.66 -9.77
C THR A 110 27.27 12.24 -10.14
N LEU A 111 27.84 11.25 -9.46
CA LEU A 111 27.48 9.84 -9.57
C LEU A 111 26.65 9.44 -8.35
N VAL A 112 25.64 8.61 -8.55
CA VAL A 112 24.86 7.97 -7.49
C VAL A 112 24.80 6.48 -7.77
N ASP A 113 25.05 5.68 -6.76
CA ASP A 113 24.98 4.22 -6.82
C ASP A 113 24.19 3.69 -5.63
N CYS A 114 23.28 2.76 -5.89
CA CYS A 114 22.49 2.06 -4.89
C CYS A 114 22.61 0.56 -5.08
N ARG A 115 22.95 -0.15 -3.99
CA ARG A 115 23.13 -1.60 -3.95
C ARG A 115 22.04 -2.27 -3.14
N TYR A 116 21.64 -3.46 -3.57
CA TYR A 116 20.54 -4.23 -3.01
C TYR A 116 20.99 -5.64 -2.67
N ASN A 117 20.55 -6.21 -1.54
CA ASN A 117 21.01 -7.55 -1.11
C ASN A 117 20.54 -8.72 -2.00
N THR A 118 19.79 -8.46 -3.06
CA THR A 118 19.34 -9.46 -4.03
C THR A 118 19.51 -8.93 -5.46
N THR A 119 19.68 -9.84 -6.41
CA THR A 119 19.57 -9.59 -7.85
C THR A 119 18.25 -10.13 -8.38
N VAL A 120 17.79 -9.60 -9.51
CA VAL A 120 16.63 -10.13 -10.25
C VAL A 120 17.15 -10.82 -11.51
N ALA A 121 16.94 -12.14 -11.63
CA ALA A 121 17.40 -12.89 -12.80
C ALA A 121 16.36 -12.84 -13.92
N VAL A 122 16.81 -12.98 -15.18
CA VAL A 122 15.89 -13.07 -16.32
C VAL A 122 15.03 -14.32 -16.17
N GLY A 123 13.71 -14.16 -16.27
CA GLY A 123 12.71 -15.19 -16.04
C GLY A 123 12.15 -15.23 -14.61
N ASP A 124 12.76 -14.54 -13.65
CA ASP A 124 12.22 -14.49 -12.29
C ASP A 124 11.07 -13.48 -12.18
N PRO A 125 10.05 -13.75 -11.34
CA PRO A 125 9.07 -12.74 -11.00
C PRO A 125 9.74 -11.57 -10.26
N ILE A 126 9.42 -10.34 -10.66
CA ILE A 126 9.85 -9.13 -9.95
C ILE A 126 9.17 -9.09 -8.58
N TYR A 127 7.88 -9.41 -8.54
CA TYR A 127 7.14 -9.57 -7.29
C TYR A 127 6.00 -10.57 -7.50
N GLU A 128 5.62 -11.27 -6.43
CA GLU A 128 4.44 -12.12 -6.47
C GLU A 128 3.15 -11.27 -6.45
N VAL A 129 2.28 -11.47 -7.45
CA VAL A 129 0.92 -10.96 -7.41
C VAL A 129 0.12 -11.80 -6.43
N GLY A 130 -0.16 -11.22 -5.28
CA GLY A 130 -1.01 -11.82 -4.26
C GLY A 130 -1.88 -10.79 -3.56
N LYS A 131 -2.87 -11.26 -2.78
CA LYS A 131 -3.49 -10.43 -1.75
C LYS A 131 -2.36 -9.99 -0.79
N MET A 132 -2.11 -8.69 -0.76
CA MET A 132 -1.10 -7.95 0.00
C MET A 132 -0.48 -8.72 1.20
N PRO A 133 0.86 -8.87 1.29
CA PRO A 133 1.53 -9.65 2.34
C PRO A 133 1.68 -8.91 3.67
N CYS A 134 1.21 -7.66 3.78
CA CYS A 134 0.93 -7.11 5.10
C CYS A 134 -0.17 -7.99 5.69
N LYS A 135 0.14 -8.80 6.70
CA LYS A 135 -0.83 -9.09 7.76
C LYS A 135 -1.13 -7.76 8.45
N CYS A 136 -1.83 -6.86 7.76
CA CYS A 136 -2.83 -6.09 8.46
C CYS A 136 -3.64 -7.14 9.23
N PRO A 137 -3.91 -6.94 10.53
CA PRO A 137 -4.96 -7.71 11.20
C PRO A 137 -6.15 -7.79 10.24
N ALA A 138 -6.84 -8.92 10.19
CA ALA A 138 -8.05 -8.99 9.39
C ALA A 138 -8.92 -7.78 9.81
N VAL A 139 -9.05 -6.81 8.90
CA VAL A 139 -9.83 -5.59 9.11
C VAL A 139 -11.13 -5.80 8.37
N GLY A 140 -12.25 -5.51 9.02
CA GLY A 140 -13.51 -5.41 8.34
C GLY A 140 -13.38 -4.38 7.22
N GLU A 141 -14.12 -4.59 6.13
CA GLU A 141 -14.15 -3.66 5.00
C GLU A 141 -15.59 -3.41 4.58
N SER A 142 -15.93 -2.13 4.44
CA SER A 142 -17.11 -1.69 3.73
C SER A 142 -16.66 -0.81 2.58
N PHE A 143 -16.88 -1.30 1.35
CA PHE A 143 -16.50 -0.61 0.13
C PHE A 143 -17.74 -0.19 -0.66
N TRP A 144 -17.70 1.02 -1.18
CA TRP A 144 -18.71 1.55 -2.08
C TRP A 144 -18.05 2.23 -3.27
N ARG A 145 -18.51 1.83 -4.46
CA ARG A 145 -18.21 2.52 -5.72
C ARG A 145 -19.48 3.18 -6.19
N GLY A 146 -19.47 4.50 -6.29
CA GLY A 146 -20.59 5.24 -6.82
C GLY A 146 -20.85 4.94 -8.29
N GLU A 147 -22.09 5.18 -8.70
CA GLU A 147 -22.50 5.07 -10.10
C GLU A 147 -21.85 6.16 -10.95
N SER A 148 -21.97 6.05 -12.28
CA SER A 148 -21.51 7.08 -13.20
C SER A 148 -22.16 8.42 -12.85
N GLY A 149 -21.35 9.48 -12.72
CA GLY A 149 -21.81 10.80 -12.27
C GLY A 149 -21.58 11.06 -10.78
N SER A 150 -21.30 10.04 -9.96
CA SER A 150 -21.02 10.21 -8.53
C SER A 150 -19.77 11.05 -8.22
N TYR A 151 -18.93 11.32 -9.21
CA TYR A 151 -17.81 12.28 -9.08
C TYR A 151 -18.24 13.72 -8.79
N GLN A 152 -19.52 14.04 -9.01
CA GLN A 152 -20.13 15.32 -8.69
C GLN A 152 -20.61 15.42 -7.24
N LEU A 153 -20.68 14.29 -6.53
CA LEU A 153 -21.01 14.28 -5.11
C LEU A 153 -19.84 14.80 -4.30
N SER A 154 -20.14 15.57 -3.25
CA SER A 154 -19.19 15.80 -2.16
C SER A 154 -18.83 14.47 -1.48
N HIS A 155 -17.68 14.44 -0.81
CA HIS A 155 -17.28 13.27 -0.04
C HIS A 155 -18.29 12.90 1.08
N VAL A 156 -19.01 13.89 1.62
CA VAL A 156 -20.06 13.67 2.62
C VAL A 156 -21.27 12.98 1.97
N GLU A 157 -21.77 13.50 0.85
CA GLU A 157 -22.89 12.87 0.13
C GLU A 157 -22.54 11.46 -0.37
N ALA A 158 -21.31 11.26 -0.83
CA ALA A 158 -20.81 9.94 -1.21
C ALA A 158 -20.79 8.97 -0.02
N MET A 159 -20.36 9.44 1.16
CA MET A 159 -20.41 8.64 2.40
C MET A 159 -21.86 8.31 2.81
N GLU A 160 -22.79 9.26 2.71
CA GLU A 160 -24.20 9.01 2.99
C GLU A 160 -24.79 7.95 2.05
N GLN A 161 -24.46 7.98 0.76
CA GLN A 161 -24.89 6.95 -0.18
C GLN A 161 -24.23 5.59 0.10
N ALA A 162 -22.96 5.58 0.49
CA ALA A 162 -22.26 4.37 0.91
C ALA A 162 -22.95 3.73 2.13
N MET A 163 -23.25 4.52 3.15
CA MET A 163 -23.97 4.07 4.35
C MET A 163 -25.36 3.51 4.01
N LYS A 164 -26.13 4.19 3.15
CA LYS A 164 -27.43 3.67 2.67
C LYS A 164 -27.27 2.34 1.96
N LYS A 165 -26.22 2.16 1.16
CA LYS A 165 -25.95 0.89 0.47
C LYS A 165 -25.55 -0.23 1.42
N TRP A 166 -24.73 0.07 2.42
CA TRP A 166 -24.24 -0.91 3.39
C TRP A 166 -25.30 -1.31 4.41
N TRP A 167 -26.15 -0.37 4.83
CA TRP A 167 -27.20 -0.58 5.82
C TRP A 167 -28.53 -1.06 5.21
N GLY A 168 -28.88 -0.59 4.00
CA GLY A 168 -30.19 -0.86 3.38
C GLY A 168 -30.63 -2.33 3.32
N PRO A 169 -29.75 -3.32 3.06
CA PRO A 169 -30.13 -4.73 3.10
C PRO A 169 -30.67 -5.20 4.45
N PHE A 170 -30.24 -4.59 5.56
CA PHE A 170 -30.81 -4.89 6.87
C PHE A 170 -32.24 -4.35 7.00
N GLU A 171 -32.51 -3.14 6.50
CA GLU A 171 -33.84 -2.54 6.56
C GLU A 171 -34.89 -3.33 5.78
N SER A 172 -34.49 -3.95 4.65
CA SER A 172 -35.40 -4.73 3.82
C SER A 172 -35.69 -6.13 4.37
N THR A 173 -34.69 -6.74 5.03
CA THR A 173 -34.71 -8.19 5.30
C THR A 173 -34.80 -8.48 6.80
N GLY A 174 -34.43 -7.52 7.66
CA GLY A 174 -34.15 -7.75 9.07
C GLY A 174 -32.97 -8.70 9.29
N LEU A 175 -32.57 -8.90 10.55
CA LEU A 175 -31.64 -9.97 10.93
C LEU A 175 -32.36 -11.31 11.16
N GLY A 176 -33.66 -11.30 11.49
CA GLY A 176 -34.35 -12.51 11.94
C GLY A 176 -33.63 -13.16 13.13
N ASP A 177 -33.44 -14.48 13.09
CA ASP A 177 -32.61 -15.23 14.05
C ASP A 177 -31.12 -15.31 13.64
N MET A 178 -30.71 -14.64 12.54
CA MET A 178 -29.34 -14.67 12.01
C MET A 178 -28.41 -13.77 12.82
N LEU A 179 -28.07 -14.25 14.01
CA LEU A 179 -27.09 -13.61 14.89
C LEU A 179 -25.66 -14.09 14.60
N GLU A 180 -25.51 -15.17 13.85
CA GLU A 180 -24.25 -15.76 13.43
C GLU A 180 -23.83 -15.25 12.05
N TYR A 181 -22.55 -14.99 11.87
CA TYR A 181 -21.97 -14.60 10.60
C TYR A 181 -21.75 -15.84 9.74
N THR A 182 -22.68 -16.10 8.82
CA THR A 182 -22.63 -17.29 7.95
C THR A 182 -21.85 -17.05 6.66
N ALA A 183 -21.56 -18.12 5.92
CA ALA A 183 -21.00 -18.02 4.57
C ALA A 183 -21.96 -17.29 3.60
N GLU A 184 -23.29 -17.41 3.78
CA GLU A 184 -24.24 -16.61 3.00
C GLU A 184 -24.14 -15.13 3.37
N THR A 185 -23.96 -14.80 4.64
CA THR A 185 -23.79 -13.40 5.09
C THR A 185 -22.53 -12.80 4.50
N GLN A 186 -21.42 -13.55 4.52
CA GLN A 186 -20.12 -13.11 3.99
C GLN A 186 -20.15 -12.85 2.48
N SER A 187 -20.88 -13.69 1.72
CA SER A 187 -20.98 -13.56 0.26
C SER A 187 -22.16 -12.69 -0.19
N GLY A 188 -23.11 -12.42 0.70
CA GLY A 188 -24.38 -11.77 0.43
C GLY A 188 -24.42 -10.27 0.70
N PRO A 189 -25.63 -9.68 0.66
CA PRO A 189 -25.81 -8.23 0.77
C PRO A 189 -25.60 -7.71 2.20
N LEU A 190 -25.68 -8.56 3.23
CA LEU A 190 -25.53 -8.17 4.64
C LEU A 190 -24.06 -8.10 5.11
N LYS A 191 -23.08 -8.47 4.30
CA LYS A 191 -21.65 -8.49 4.69
C LYS A 191 -21.14 -7.16 5.24
N TYR A 192 -21.59 -6.04 4.66
CA TYR A 192 -21.16 -4.71 5.09
C TYR A 192 -21.86 -4.27 6.37
N PHE A 193 -23.15 -4.59 6.48
CA PHE A 193 -23.90 -4.37 7.71
C PHE A 193 -23.24 -5.10 8.89
N ALA A 194 -22.88 -6.38 8.72
CA ALA A 194 -22.25 -7.17 9.77
C ALA A 194 -20.94 -6.54 10.28
N ASN A 195 -20.10 -5.96 9.41
CA ASN A 195 -18.89 -5.24 9.82
C ASN A 195 -19.20 -3.98 10.64
N ILE A 196 -20.27 -3.26 10.31
CA ILE A 196 -20.68 -2.02 11.00
C ILE A 196 -21.20 -2.32 12.40
N VAL A 197 -22.03 -3.37 12.56
CA VAL A 197 -22.70 -3.68 13.84
C VAL A 197 -21.95 -4.69 14.70
N HIS A 198 -20.74 -5.10 14.31
CA HIS A 198 -19.98 -6.08 15.07
C HIS A 198 -19.57 -5.52 16.44
N ASP A 199 -19.97 -6.18 17.52
CA ASP A 199 -19.77 -5.68 18.90
C ASP A 199 -18.30 -5.59 19.33
N LYS A 200 -17.40 -6.37 18.72
CA LYS A 200 -15.95 -6.30 18.97
C LYS A 200 -15.27 -5.18 18.18
N THR A 201 -15.94 -4.56 17.22
CA THR A 201 -15.41 -3.41 16.46
C THR A 201 -15.45 -2.15 17.32
N LYS A 202 -14.30 -1.49 17.47
CA LYS A 202 -14.14 -0.31 18.33
C LYS A 202 -13.61 0.92 17.59
N LEU A 203 -12.97 0.71 16.45
CA LEU A 203 -12.37 1.76 15.65
C LEU A 203 -12.81 1.59 14.21
N ILE A 204 -13.18 2.72 13.60
CA ILE A 204 -13.49 2.84 12.18
C ILE A 204 -12.66 3.98 11.61
N GLY A 205 -12.10 3.76 10.42
CA GLY A 205 -11.45 4.80 9.62
C GLY A 205 -11.98 4.73 8.20
N CYS A 206 -12.39 5.86 7.63
CA CYS A 206 -12.94 5.92 6.29
C CYS A 206 -12.21 6.92 5.41
N ALA A 207 -12.15 6.64 4.12
CA ALA A 207 -11.64 7.54 3.10
C ALA A 207 -12.63 7.63 1.93
N ALA A 208 -12.74 8.82 1.35
CA ALA A 208 -13.46 9.07 0.12
C ALA A 208 -12.51 9.66 -0.93
N LYS A 209 -12.62 9.17 -2.17
CA LYS A 209 -11.79 9.64 -3.29
C LYS A 209 -12.63 9.83 -4.55
N THR A 210 -12.65 11.05 -5.06
CA THR A 210 -13.19 11.33 -6.40
C THR A 210 -12.21 10.91 -7.49
N CYS A 211 -12.68 10.07 -8.41
CA CYS A 211 -11.98 9.57 -9.59
C CYS A 211 -12.58 10.22 -10.85
N GLN A 212 -12.19 11.46 -11.15
CA GLN A 212 -12.83 12.27 -12.20
C GLN A 212 -12.76 11.62 -13.59
N LYS A 213 -11.61 11.06 -13.98
CA LYS A 213 -11.45 10.41 -15.30
C LYS A 213 -12.41 9.23 -15.49
N GLN A 214 -12.75 8.55 -14.40
CA GLN A 214 -13.65 7.40 -14.38
C GLN A 214 -15.11 7.81 -14.11
N GLY A 215 -15.38 9.09 -13.84
CA GLY A 215 -16.71 9.62 -13.57
C GLY A 215 -17.34 9.09 -12.27
N VAL A 216 -16.55 8.65 -11.29
CA VAL A 216 -17.06 8.05 -10.05
C VAL A 216 -16.39 8.59 -8.79
N THR A 217 -17.02 8.38 -7.64
CA THR A 217 -16.42 8.52 -6.31
C THR A 217 -16.36 7.15 -5.61
N LEU A 218 -15.26 6.88 -4.91
CA LEU A 218 -15.05 5.67 -4.12
C LEU A 218 -15.08 6.02 -2.64
N VAL A 219 -15.64 5.12 -1.84
CA VAL A 219 -15.61 5.19 -0.37
C VAL A 219 -15.15 3.84 0.16
N ASP A 220 -14.14 3.86 1.03
CA ASP A 220 -13.61 2.69 1.73
C ASP A 220 -13.60 2.98 3.24
N CYS A 221 -14.28 2.15 4.02
CA CYS A 221 -14.24 2.14 5.48
C CYS A 221 -13.60 0.85 5.97
N ARG A 222 -12.61 1.01 6.86
CA ARG A 222 -11.89 -0.07 7.52
C ARG A 222 -12.23 -0.12 9.00
N TYR A 223 -12.37 -1.33 9.52
CA TYR A 223 -12.67 -1.60 10.92
C TYR A 223 -11.51 -2.35 11.57
N ASN A 224 -11.22 -2.11 12.85
CA ASN A 224 -10.06 -2.72 13.52
C ASN A 224 -10.11 -4.24 13.70
N THR A 225 -11.22 -4.89 13.36
CA THR A 225 -11.42 -6.35 13.42
C THR A 225 -12.39 -6.82 12.33
N THR A 226 -12.43 -8.12 12.09
CA THR A 226 -13.42 -8.80 11.22
C THR A 226 -14.33 -9.72 12.03
N VAL A 227 -15.52 -9.99 11.51
CA VAL A 227 -16.37 -11.10 11.96
C VAL A 227 -15.93 -12.39 11.26
N ALA A 228 -15.62 -13.44 12.03
CA ALA A 228 -15.26 -14.74 11.46
C ALA A 228 -16.52 -15.53 11.08
N VAL A 229 -16.44 -16.37 10.06
CA VAL A 229 -17.56 -17.26 9.72
C VAL A 229 -17.79 -18.22 10.88
N GLY A 230 -19.02 -18.30 11.36
CA GLY A 230 -19.41 -19.07 12.54
C GLY A 230 -19.46 -18.29 13.85
N ASP A 231 -18.94 -17.06 13.87
CA ASP A 231 -18.98 -16.21 15.06
C ASP A 231 -20.29 -15.40 15.10
N PRO A 232 -20.81 -15.08 16.31
CA PRO A 232 -21.89 -14.11 16.43
C PRO A 232 -21.43 -12.73 15.97
N ILE A 233 -22.32 -12.03 15.25
CA ILE A 233 -22.12 -10.63 14.85
C ILE A 233 -22.12 -9.75 16.10
N TYR A 234 -23.02 -10.00 17.06
CA TYR A 234 -23.01 -9.36 18.38
C TYR A 234 -23.66 -10.26 19.44
N GLU A 235 -23.30 -10.07 20.71
CA GLU A 235 -23.96 -10.73 21.84
C GLU A 235 -25.37 -10.16 22.07
N VAL A 236 -26.41 -11.01 22.03
CA VAL A 236 -27.77 -10.62 22.40
C VAL A 236 -27.92 -10.59 23.93
N GLY A 237 -28.39 -9.47 24.45
CA GLY A 237 -28.62 -9.27 25.88
C GLY A 237 -30.03 -8.77 26.20
N LYS A 238 -30.54 -9.09 27.39
CA LYS A 238 -31.80 -8.54 27.93
C LYS A 238 -31.63 -7.14 28.54
N MET A 239 -30.40 -6.74 28.85
CA MET A 239 -30.09 -5.41 29.38
C MET A 239 -29.58 -4.51 28.26
N PRO A 240 -29.85 -3.19 28.31
CA PRO A 240 -29.45 -2.25 27.26
C PRO A 240 -27.93 -2.18 27.05
N CYS A 241 -27.13 -2.59 28.03
CA CYS A 241 -25.68 -2.63 27.94
C CYS A 241 -25.09 -3.70 28.88
N LYS A 242 -24.14 -4.50 28.38
CA LYS A 242 -23.22 -5.34 29.18
C LYS A 242 -21.80 -4.90 28.84
N CYS A 243 -21.33 -3.88 29.54
CA CYS A 243 -20.08 -3.21 29.18
C CYS A 243 -18.85 -3.84 29.84
N PRO A 244 -17.71 -3.94 29.12
CA PRO A 244 -16.46 -4.39 29.70
C PRO A 244 -15.93 -3.39 30.74
N ALA A 245 -15.03 -3.86 31.60
CA ALA A 245 -14.38 -3.01 32.60
C ALA A 245 -13.73 -1.77 31.95
N GLY A 246 -13.90 -0.61 32.58
CA GLY A 246 -13.40 0.68 32.08
C GLY A 246 -14.29 1.35 31.03
N THR A 247 -15.50 0.83 30.79
CA THR A 247 -16.51 1.47 29.94
C THR A 247 -17.85 1.57 30.66
N THR A 248 -18.67 2.55 30.25
CA THR A 248 -20.02 2.78 30.77
C THR A 248 -21.03 2.71 29.63
N CYS A 249 -22.28 2.39 29.95
CA CYS A 249 -23.36 2.49 28.97
C CYS A 249 -23.55 3.95 28.58
N SER A 250 -23.64 4.23 27.28
CA SER A 250 -23.84 5.58 26.77
C SER A 250 -25.18 6.16 27.26
N LYS A 251 -25.28 7.49 27.27
CA LYS A 251 -26.52 8.18 27.67
C LYS A 251 -27.74 7.80 26.84
N LEU A 252 -27.53 7.41 25.58
CA LEU A 252 -28.59 6.97 24.66
C LEU A 252 -28.93 5.48 24.83
N GLY A 253 -28.15 4.74 25.64
CA GLY A 253 -28.25 3.30 25.79
C GLY A 253 -27.70 2.53 24.58
N GLY A 254 -27.58 1.22 24.70
CA GLY A 254 -27.25 0.33 23.58
C GLY A 254 -25.78 0.28 23.16
N LEU A 255 -24.92 1.17 23.67
CA LEU A 255 -23.49 1.24 23.33
C LEU A 255 -22.64 1.41 24.59
N CYS A 256 -21.45 0.80 24.58
CA CYS A 256 -20.45 0.99 25.62
C CYS A 256 -19.43 2.04 25.19
N GLU A 257 -19.30 3.11 25.99
CA GLU A 257 -18.35 4.20 25.76
C GLU A 257 -17.27 4.22 26.84
N ALA A 258 -16.08 4.72 26.49
CA ALA A 258 -15.02 4.92 27.46
C ALA A 258 -15.51 5.87 28.56
N THR A 259 -15.22 5.54 29.82
CA THR A 259 -15.50 6.44 30.93
C THR A 259 -14.66 7.72 30.74
N PRO A 260 -15.25 8.93 30.85
CA PRO A 260 -14.51 10.18 30.75
C PRO A 260 -13.34 10.28 31.74
#